data_AF-A0A962WJX4-F1
#
_entry.id   AF-A0A962WJX4-F1
#
_cell.length_a   1.000
_cell.length_b   1.000
_cell.length_c   1.000
_cell.angle_alpha   90.00
_cell.angle_beta   90.00
_cell.angle_gamma   90.00
#
_symmetry.space_group_name_H-M   'P 1'
#
loop_
_entity.id
_entity.type
_entity.pdbx_description
1 polymer ?
#
loop_
_entity_poly.entity_id
_entity_poly.type
_entity_poly.pdbx_seq_one_letter_code
_entity_poly.pdbx_strand_id
1 'polypeptide(L)'
;VIGFDSDPGKVSRHLREHRRVVYADAEDSGLWPRLRMDSVRAVLLAMPDVEAKVLAAEHLRGCGYRGVITAVNAFPEECAKIEAAGADWTHNFYDGAGSGLAERTMLLLESAAGQDAPTADDANGTGLRHA
;
A
#
# COMPACT_ATOMS: atom_id res chain seq x y z
N VAL A 1 -1.86 -8.48 -13.49
CA VAL A 1 -2.75 -7.71 -12.58
C VAL A 1 -3.72 -6.84 -13.39
N ILE A 2 -5.01 -6.85 -13.07
CA ILE A 2 -6.02 -5.94 -13.62
C ILE A 2 -6.61 -5.19 -12.42
N GLY A 3 -6.79 -3.88 -12.54
CA GLY A 3 -7.45 -3.06 -11.52
C GLY A 3 -8.91 -2.79 -11.87
N PHE A 4 -9.74 -2.66 -10.84
CA PHE A 4 -11.10 -2.14 -10.93
C PHE A 4 -11.20 -0.88 -10.08
N ASP A 5 -11.90 0.12 -10.60
CA ASP A 5 -12.20 1.33 -9.86
C ASP A 5 -13.55 1.88 -10.33
N SER A 6 -14.36 2.36 -9.39
CA SER A 6 -15.68 2.95 -9.65
C SER A 6 -15.59 4.45 -9.92
N ASP A 7 -14.40 5.07 -9.80
CA ASP A 7 -14.15 6.46 -10.16
C ASP A 7 -13.63 6.54 -11.63
N PRO A 8 -14.42 7.06 -12.58
CA PRO A 8 -14.01 7.20 -13.98
C PRO A 8 -12.75 8.06 -14.16
N GLY A 9 -12.52 9.02 -13.27
CA GLY A 9 -11.33 9.87 -13.27
C GLY A 9 -10.06 9.09 -12.92
N LYS A 10 -10.13 8.22 -11.90
CA LYS A 10 -9.01 7.31 -11.55
C LYS A 10 -8.75 6.30 -12.65
N VAL A 11 -9.80 5.71 -13.24
CA VAL A 11 -9.67 4.81 -14.40
C VAL A 11 -8.95 5.53 -15.54
N SER A 12 -9.42 6.72 -15.92
CA SER A 12 -8.83 7.53 -17.00
C SER A 12 -7.37 7.88 -16.73
N ARG A 13 -7.02 8.20 -15.48
CA ARG A 13 -5.63 8.43 -15.08
C ARG A 13 -4.78 7.18 -15.23
N HIS A 14 -5.23 6.03 -14.72
CA HIS A 14 -4.46 4.79 -14.79
C HIS A 14 -4.30 4.27 -16.23
N LEU A 15 -5.29 4.46 -17.10
CA LEU A 15 -5.17 4.16 -18.53
C LEU A 15 -4.08 5.02 -19.19
N ARG A 16 -4.00 6.32 -18.87
CA ARG A 16 -2.92 7.21 -19.35
C ARG A 16 -1.54 6.79 -18.85
N GLU A 17 -1.47 6.17 -17.67
CA GLU A 17 -0.24 5.58 -17.11
C GLU A 17 0.04 4.16 -17.64
N HIS A 18 -0.64 3.72 -18.72
CA HIS A 18 -0.51 2.41 -19.34
C HIS A 18 -0.79 1.21 -18.41
N ARG A 19 -1.60 1.41 -17.37
CA ARG A 19 -2.03 0.34 -16.47
C ARG A 19 -3.30 -0.32 -17.00
N ARG A 20 -3.46 -1.60 -16.68
CA ARG A 20 -4.65 -2.39 -17.04
C ARG A 20 -5.72 -2.15 -15.99
N VAL A 21 -6.68 -1.28 -16.28
CA VAL A 21 -7.79 -0.94 -15.38
C VAL A 21 -9.12 -0.98 -16.14
N VAL A 22 -10.19 -1.34 -15.46
CA VAL A 22 -11.56 -1.34 -15.99
C VAL A 22 -12.46 -0.61 -15.00
N TYR A 23 -13.43 0.14 -15.51
CA TYR A 23 -14.49 0.70 -14.68
C TYR A 23 -15.38 -0.43 -14.17
N ALA A 24 -15.47 -0.58 -12.85
CA ALA A 24 -16.35 -1.55 -12.21
C ALA A 24 -16.59 -1.14 -10.75
N ASP A 25 -17.78 -1.46 -10.25
CA ASP A 25 -18.15 -1.29 -8.85
C ASP A 25 -18.05 -2.63 -8.13
N ALA A 26 -17.26 -2.68 -7.06
CA ALA A 26 -17.05 -3.89 -6.27
C ALA A 26 -18.31 -4.30 -5.48
N GLU A 27 -19.21 -3.35 -5.21
CA GLU A 27 -20.48 -3.57 -4.51
C GLU A 27 -21.57 -4.10 -5.46
N ASP A 28 -21.36 -4.02 -6.77
CA ASP A 28 -22.31 -4.56 -7.74
C ASP A 28 -22.30 -6.10 -7.71
N SER A 29 -23.32 -6.67 -7.08
CA SER A 29 -23.56 -8.12 -7.07
C SER A 29 -23.63 -8.75 -8.47
N GLY A 30 -23.94 -7.98 -9.51
CA GLY A 30 -23.94 -8.39 -10.90
C GLY A 30 -22.55 -8.48 -11.55
N LEU A 31 -21.52 -7.87 -10.96
CA LEU A 31 -20.15 -7.90 -11.46
C LEU A 31 -19.55 -9.31 -11.35
N TRP A 32 -19.54 -9.86 -10.14
CA TRP A 32 -18.77 -11.06 -9.79
C TRP A 32 -19.16 -12.31 -10.59
N PRO A 33 -20.46 -12.62 -10.81
CA PRO A 33 -20.85 -13.78 -11.60
C PRO A 33 -20.47 -13.69 -13.08
N ARG A 34 -20.20 -12.48 -13.59
CA ARG A 34 -19.84 -12.24 -15.00
C ARG A 34 -18.34 -12.39 -15.25
N LEU A 35 -17.53 -12.42 -14.19
CA LEU A 35 -16.08 -12.51 -14.29
C LEU A 35 -15.62 -13.97 -14.41
N ARG A 36 -14.78 -14.24 -15.40
CA ARG A 36 -14.09 -15.53 -15.52
C ARG A 36 -12.91 -15.56 -14.56
N MET A 37 -13.12 -16.19 -13.40
CA MET A 37 -12.13 -16.25 -12.33
C MET A 37 -11.22 -17.50 -12.37
N ASP A 38 -11.43 -18.42 -13.33
CA ASP A 38 -10.74 -19.72 -13.42
C ASP A 38 -9.19 -19.62 -13.35
N SER A 39 -8.63 -18.56 -13.93
CA SER A 39 -7.17 -18.31 -13.97
C SER A 39 -6.70 -17.26 -12.95
N VAL A 40 -7.61 -16.68 -12.17
CA VAL A 40 -7.27 -15.66 -11.17
C VAL A 40 -6.83 -16.36 -9.90
N ARG A 41 -5.60 -16.09 -9.47
CA ARG A 41 -5.02 -16.72 -8.27
C ARG A 41 -5.24 -15.91 -6.99
N ALA A 42 -5.36 -14.60 -7.13
CA ALA A 42 -5.51 -13.69 -6.01
C ALA A 42 -6.38 -12.49 -6.39
N VAL A 43 -7.19 -12.03 -5.43
CA VAL A 43 -7.94 -10.79 -5.44
C VAL A 43 -7.49 -9.94 -4.25
N LEU A 44 -7.20 -8.67 -4.51
CA LEU A 44 -6.80 -7.68 -3.50
C LEU A 44 -7.92 -6.66 -3.37
N LEU A 45 -8.56 -6.60 -2.21
CA LEU A 45 -9.63 -5.67 -1.87
C LEU A 45 -9.00 -4.42 -1.25
N ALA A 46 -8.83 -3.39 -2.08
CA ALA A 46 -8.14 -2.14 -1.72
C ALA A 46 -9.05 -0.92 -1.71
N MET A 47 -10.36 -1.13 -1.54
CA MET A 47 -11.33 -0.05 -1.38
C MET A 47 -11.12 0.69 -0.05
N PRO A 48 -11.52 1.97 0.08
CA PRO A 48 -11.49 2.65 1.38
C PRO A 48 -12.59 2.14 2.31
N ASP A 49 -13.76 1.81 1.77
CA ASP A 49 -14.93 1.38 2.53
C ASP A 49 -14.85 -0.09 2.95
N VAL A 50 -15.27 -0.37 4.19
CA VAL A 50 -15.26 -1.72 4.77
C VAL A 50 -16.42 -2.57 4.24
N GLU A 51 -17.60 -1.99 4.07
CA GLU A 51 -18.79 -2.71 3.59
C GLU A 51 -18.57 -3.20 2.15
N ALA A 52 -17.97 -2.38 1.30
CA ALA A 52 -17.56 -2.78 -0.04
C ALA A 52 -16.63 -4.00 -0.05
N LYS A 53 -15.72 -4.13 0.93
CA LYS A 53 -14.80 -5.28 1.02
C LYS A 53 -15.54 -6.53 1.49
N VAL A 54 -16.43 -6.38 2.46
CA VAL A 54 -17.28 -7.46 2.98
C VAL A 54 -18.14 -8.03 1.83
N LEU A 55 -18.89 -7.18 1.14
CA LEU A 55 -19.74 -7.59 0.01
C LEU A 55 -18.94 -8.24 -1.12
N ALA A 56 -17.79 -7.66 -1.48
CA ALA A 56 -16.92 -8.25 -2.49
C ALA A 56 -16.42 -9.64 -2.10
N ALA A 57 -15.99 -9.84 -0.85
CA ALA A 57 -15.54 -11.14 -0.35
C ALA A 57 -16.67 -12.17 -0.36
N GLU A 58 -17.86 -11.80 0.12
CA GLU A 58 -19.05 -12.67 0.12
C GLU A 58 -19.44 -13.07 -1.32
N HIS A 59 -19.47 -12.12 -2.25
CA HIS A 59 -19.81 -12.40 -3.63
C HIS A 59 -18.78 -13.29 -4.33
N LEU A 60 -17.48 -13.05 -4.10
CA LEU A 60 -16.41 -13.91 -4.61
C LEU A 60 -16.59 -15.35 -4.13
N ARG A 61 -16.79 -15.56 -2.82
CA ARG A 61 -17.01 -16.89 -2.27
C ARG A 61 -18.32 -17.52 -2.72
N GLY A 62 -19.40 -16.74 -2.80
CA GLY A 62 -20.70 -17.15 -3.32
C GLY A 62 -20.65 -17.58 -4.79
N CYS A 63 -19.78 -16.98 -5.60
CA CYS A 63 -19.51 -17.39 -6.98
C CYS A 63 -18.57 -18.59 -7.10
N GLY A 64 -18.12 -19.18 -5.98
CA GLY A 64 -17.23 -20.33 -5.95
C GLY A 64 -15.76 -20.00 -6.17
N TYR A 65 -15.33 -18.74 -6.03
CA TYR A 65 -13.93 -18.37 -6.12
C TYR A 65 -13.13 -18.97 -4.94
N ARG A 66 -12.17 -19.83 -5.26
CA ARG A 66 -11.31 -20.54 -4.28
C ARG A 66 -9.87 -20.01 -4.23
N GLY A 67 -9.56 -19.00 -5.04
CA GLY A 67 -8.26 -18.33 -4.97
C GLY A 67 -8.15 -17.48 -3.70
N VAL A 68 -6.99 -16.84 -3.56
CA VAL A 68 -6.68 -16.01 -2.40
C VAL A 68 -7.46 -14.69 -2.47
N ILE A 69 -8.02 -14.26 -1.34
CA ILE A 69 -8.63 -12.95 -1.14
C ILE A 69 -7.87 -12.27 0.00
N THR A 70 -7.28 -11.10 -0.28
CA THR A 70 -6.65 -10.27 0.75
C THR A 70 -7.27 -8.90 0.77
N ALA A 71 -7.25 -8.23 1.91
CA ALA A 71 -7.74 -6.87 2.04
C ALA A 71 -6.80 -6.00 2.86
N VAL A 72 -6.83 -4.68 2.63
CA VAL A 72 -6.11 -3.70 3.44
C VAL A 72 -7.08 -2.87 4.25
N ASN A 73 -6.89 -2.75 5.56
CA ASN A 73 -7.73 -1.97 6.46
C ASN A 73 -6.91 -1.19 7.49
N ALA A 74 -7.50 -0.18 8.10
CA ALA A 74 -6.85 0.61 9.15
C ALA A 74 -7.19 0.10 10.55
N PHE A 75 -8.39 -0.46 10.73
CA PHE A 75 -8.96 -0.74 12.03
C PHE A 75 -9.12 -2.26 12.26
N PRO A 76 -8.59 -2.81 13.37
CA PRO A 76 -8.65 -4.26 13.65
C PRO A 76 -10.07 -4.86 13.67
N GLU A 77 -11.05 -4.10 14.12
CA GLU A 77 -12.45 -4.52 14.14
C GLU A 77 -13.04 -4.70 12.73
N GLU A 78 -12.55 -3.94 11.75
CA GLU A 78 -12.94 -4.08 10.36
C GLU A 78 -12.29 -5.30 9.72
N CYS A 79 -11.03 -5.58 10.08
CA CYS A 79 -10.32 -6.78 9.65
C CYS A 79 -11.11 -8.06 9.94
N ALA A 80 -11.63 -8.19 11.18
CA ALA A 80 -12.40 -9.35 11.58
C ALA A 80 -13.68 -9.55 10.74
N LYS A 81 -14.36 -8.45 10.37
CA LYS A 81 -15.56 -8.51 9.51
C LYS A 81 -15.22 -9.04 8.12
N ILE A 82 -14.12 -8.57 7.54
CA ILE A 82 -13.71 -8.93 6.17
C ILE A 82 -13.24 -10.39 6.11
N GLU A 83 -12.54 -10.86 7.13
CA GLU A 83 -12.14 -12.27 7.24
C GLU A 83 -13.36 -13.19 7.45
N ALA A 84 -14.32 -12.78 8.29
CA ALA A 84 -15.58 -13.50 8.46
C ALA A 84 -16.41 -13.57 7.17
N ALA A 85 -16.32 -12.56 6.31
CA ALA A 85 -16.92 -12.51 4.98
C ALA A 85 -16.23 -13.43 3.95
N GLY A 86 -15.07 -14.00 4.31
CA GLY A 86 -14.37 -15.00 3.51
C GLY A 86 -13.04 -14.53 2.90
N ALA A 87 -12.51 -13.36 3.29
CA ALA A 87 -11.13 -13.03 3.00
C ALA A 87 -10.17 -13.97 3.73
N ASP A 88 -9.06 -14.35 3.08
CA ASP A 88 -8.05 -15.24 3.67
C ASP A 88 -7.13 -14.50 4.65
N TRP A 89 -6.90 -13.20 4.43
CA TRP A 89 -6.07 -12.38 5.30
C TRP A 89 -6.32 -10.89 5.12
N THR A 90 -6.22 -10.13 6.21
CA THR A 90 -6.25 -8.67 6.22
C THR A 90 -4.93 -8.08 6.71
N HIS A 91 -4.49 -7.01 6.06
CA HIS A 91 -3.30 -6.26 6.46
C HIS A 91 -3.69 -4.91 7.05
N ASN A 92 -3.11 -4.55 8.20
CA ASN A 92 -3.29 -3.21 8.73
C ASN A 92 -2.39 -2.23 7.96
N PHE A 93 -2.98 -1.21 7.35
CA PHE A 93 -2.29 -0.19 6.57
C PHE A 93 -1.19 0.54 7.36
N TYR A 94 -1.35 0.66 8.68
CA TYR A 94 -0.39 1.34 9.55
C TYR A 94 0.67 0.41 10.13
N ASP A 95 0.59 -0.90 9.86
CA ASP A 95 1.63 -1.83 10.30
C ASP A 95 2.98 -1.41 9.71
N GLY A 96 3.97 -1.24 10.58
CA GLY A 96 5.32 -0.82 10.20
C GLY A 96 5.48 0.68 9.92
N ALA A 97 4.41 1.49 9.89
CA ALA A 97 4.51 2.93 9.65
C ALA A 97 5.35 3.65 10.72
N GLY A 98 5.15 3.28 12.00
CA GLY A 98 5.93 3.83 13.11
C GLY A 98 7.41 3.45 13.06
N SER A 99 7.70 2.18 12.78
CA SER A 99 9.07 1.70 12.62
C SER A 99 9.76 2.37 11.44
N GLY A 100 9.09 2.47 10.29
CA GLY A 100 9.63 3.14 9.10
C GLY A 100 9.89 4.63 9.33
N LEU A 101 9.03 5.32 10.09
CA LEU A 101 9.26 6.71 10.48
C LEU A 101 10.51 6.85 11.37
N ALA A 102 10.66 5.98 12.37
CA ALA A 102 11.80 6.00 13.28
C ALA A 102 13.12 5.70 12.54
N GLU A 103 13.13 4.65 11.71
CA GLU A 103 14.28 4.28 10.89
C GLU A 103 14.68 5.41 9.95
N ARG A 104 13.71 6.01 9.24
CA ARG A 104 13.98 7.14 8.35
C ARG A 104 14.55 8.35 9.10
N THR A 105 14.08 8.59 10.32
CA THR A 105 14.60 9.68 11.17
C THR A 105 16.05 9.42 11.55
N MET A 106 16.39 8.19 11.95
CA MET A 106 17.77 7.81 12.31
C MET A 106 18.73 8.00 11.14
N LEU A 107 18.36 7.54 9.94
CA LEU A 107 19.18 7.69 8.74
C LEU A 107 19.48 9.16 8.40
N LEU A 108 18.51 10.06 8.64
CA LEU A 108 18.70 11.50 8.41
C LEU A 108 19.66 12.12 9.45
N LEU A 109 19.58 11.69 10.71
CA LEU A 109 20.49 12.15 11.76
C LEU A 109 21.93 11.69 11.51
N GLU A 110 22.14 10.45 11.09
CA GLU A 110 23.46 9.91 10.74
C GLU A 110 24.06 10.62 9.51
N SER A 111 23.24 10.93 8.52
CA SER A 111 23.66 11.69 7.33
C SER A 111 24.05 13.13 7.65
N ALA A 112 23.38 13.76 8.62
CA ALA A 112 23.72 15.11 9.10
C ALA A 112 25.01 15.11 9.93
N ALA A 113 25.22 14.11 10.78
CA ALA A 113 26.43 13.98 11.60
C ALA A 113 27.70 13.74 10.76
N GLY A 114 27.57 13.21 9.53
CA GLY A 114 28.69 13.00 8.60
C GLY A 114 29.16 14.24 7.83
N GLN A 115 28.48 15.39 7.97
CA GLN A 115 28.84 16.65 7.29
C GLN A 115 29.62 17.64 8.18
N ASP A 116 29.73 17.37 9.48
CA ASP A 116 30.44 18.22 10.46
C ASP A 116 31.80 17.63 10.90
N ALA A 117 32.45 16.81 10.06
CA ALA A 117 33.85 16.45 10.31
C ALA A 117 34.74 17.66 9.98
N PRO A 118 35.51 18.21 10.93
CA PRO A 118 36.34 19.38 10.68
C PRO A 118 37.39 19.04 9.61
N THR A 119 37.42 19.81 8.52
CA THR A 119 38.54 19.79 7.58
C THR A 119 39.79 20.21 8.34
N ALA A 120 40.67 19.25 8.61
CA ALA A 120 41.98 19.49 9.19
C ALA A 120 42.86 20.23 8.17
N ASP A 121 42.70 21.55 8.05
CA ASP A 121 43.62 22.40 7.27
C ASP A 121 43.95 23.76 7.93
N ASP A 122 43.47 24.04 9.16
CA ASP A 122 43.81 25.28 9.90
C ASP A 122 45.08 25.15 10.77
N ALA A 123 45.93 24.15 10.53
CA ALA A 123 47.13 23.88 11.35
C ALA A 123 48.45 24.29 10.71
N ASN A 124 48.48 25.23 9.74
CA ASN A 124 49.75 25.74 9.23
C ASN A 124 49.70 27.24 8.87
N GLY A 125 49.59 28.09 9.90
CA GLY A 125 49.55 29.53 9.72
C GLY A 125 50.03 30.32 10.93
N THR A 126 51.29 30.16 11.35
CA THR A 126 51.98 31.28 12.02
C THR A 126 53.49 31.17 11.85
N GLY A 127 53.99 31.89 10.84
CA GLY A 127 55.38 32.26 10.76
C GLY A 127 55.79 33.28 11.83
N LEU A 128 57.08 33.22 12.16
CA LEU A 128 57.97 34.32 12.56
C LEU A 128 57.44 35.39 13.53
N ARG A 129 58.02 35.41 14.74
CA ARG A 129 58.47 36.66 15.37
C ARG A 129 59.87 36.50 15.97
N HIS A 130 60.80 37.24 15.36
CA HIS A 130 62.11 37.64 15.90
C HIS A 130 61.95 38.43 17.20
N ALA A 131 62.81 38.17 18.18
CA ALA A 131 63.78 39.11 18.80
C ALA A 131 64.28 38.54 20.13
#